data_AF-A0A6H1KQ15-F1
#
_entry.id   AF-A0A6H1KQ15-F1
#
_cell.length_a   1.000
_cell.length_b   1.000
_cell.length_c   1.000
_cell.angle_alpha   90.00
_cell.angle_beta   90.00
_cell.angle_gamma   90.00
#
_symmetry.space_group_name_H-M   'P 1'
#
loop_
_entity.id
_entity.type
_entity.pdbx_description
1 polymer ?
#
loop_
_entity_poly.entity_id
_entity_poly.type
_entity_poly.pdbx_seq_one_letter_code
_entity_poly.pdbx_strand_id
1 'polypeptide(L)'
;MSVVWATTSPESGLFDPVERRTEVKDLTDRFNDLRSCGQGYVEVRSPNRDFPVLTLAFRDDHAVVHLMSDTERTSLLAGDGTVPSGVEVEVPIMDDLAVFKGNFVLDIDRAWDLVRDFTQTRAAGPLGEWREL
;
A
#
# COMPACT_ATOMS: atom_id res chain seq x y z
N MET A 1 -9.70 16.84 1.34
CA MET A 1 -9.69 15.97 2.56
C MET A 1 -8.24 15.61 2.85
N SER A 2 -7.78 15.75 4.10
CA SER A 2 -6.38 15.50 4.43
C SER A 2 -6.09 14.03 4.76
N VAL A 3 -4.90 13.54 4.45
CA VAL A 3 -4.39 12.20 4.72
C VAL A 3 -3.01 12.32 5.37
N VAL A 4 -2.65 11.35 6.22
CA VAL A 4 -1.29 11.20 6.72
C VAL A 4 -0.64 10.03 6.00
N TRP A 5 0.57 10.22 5.50
CA TRP A 5 1.30 9.20 4.76
C TRP A 5 2.81 9.30 4.95
N ALA A 6 3.48 8.17 4.77
CA ALA A 6 4.92 8.02 4.65
C ALA A 6 5.20 7.12 3.43
N THR A 7 6.30 7.36 2.71
CA THR A 7 6.60 6.59 1.50
C THR A 7 8.10 6.36 1.33
N THR A 8 8.44 5.44 0.45
CA THR A 8 9.74 5.43 -0.22
C THR A 8 10.04 6.81 -0.80
N SER A 9 11.29 7.27 -0.68
CA SER A 9 11.78 8.46 -1.35
C SER A 9 12.11 8.11 -2.80
N PRO A 10 11.51 8.77 -3.81
CA PRO A 10 11.83 8.54 -5.22
C PRO A 10 13.32 8.80 -5.55
N GLU A 11 13.98 9.65 -4.77
CA GLU A 11 15.37 10.08 -4.98
C GLU A 11 16.38 9.06 -4.46
N SER A 12 16.11 8.49 -3.28
CA SER A 12 17.03 7.56 -2.62
C SER A 12 16.65 6.09 -2.79
N GLY A 13 15.39 5.79 -3.11
CA GLY A 13 14.85 4.43 -3.13
C GLY A 13 14.64 3.82 -1.74
N LEU A 14 14.92 4.57 -0.66
CA LEU A 14 14.76 4.11 0.71
C LEU A 14 13.45 4.64 1.32
N PHE A 15 12.89 3.90 2.27
CA PHE A 15 11.72 4.31 3.02
C PHE A 15 12.02 5.55 3.88
N ASP A 16 11.22 6.60 3.70
CA ASP A 16 11.27 7.80 4.53
C ASP A 16 10.10 7.77 5.53
N PRO A 17 10.36 7.46 6.82
CA PRO A 17 9.32 7.34 7.84
C PRO A 17 8.73 8.69 8.26
N VAL A 18 9.18 9.81 7.68
CA VAL A 18 8.64 11.14 7.99
C VAL A 18 7.20 11.24 7.47
N GLU A 19 6.27 11.20 8.41
CA GLU A 19 4.85 11.39 8.13
C GLU A 19 4.54 12.80 7.62
N ARG A 20 3.79 12.84 6.51
CA ARG A 20 3.32 14.07 5.89
C ARG A 20 1.80 14.12 5.99
N ARG A 21 1.28 15.25 6.46
CA ARG A 21 -0.16 15.54 6.49
C ARG A 21 -0.50 16.50 5.36
N THR A 22 -1.07 15.98 4.28
CA THR A 22 -1.36 16.75 3.07
C THR A 22 -2.76 16.42 2.53
N GLU A 23 -3.12 16.96 1.36
CA GLU A 23 -4.31 16.51 0.65
C GLU A 23 -4.05 15.20 -0.10
N VAL A 24 -5.13 14.48 -0.44
CA VAL A 24 -5.05 13.24 -1.24
C VAL A 24 -4.43 13.47 -2.62
N LYS A 25 -4.55 14.69 -3.17
CA LYS A 25 -3.90 15.05 -4.41
C LYS A 25 -2.37 14.97 -4.31
N ASP A 26 -1.78 15.52 -3.24
CA ASP A 26 -0.33 15.49 -3.06
C ASP A 26 0.20 14.05 -2.86
N LEU A 27 -0.59 13.21 -2.19
CA LEU A 27 -0.32 11.77 -2.08
C LEU A 27 -0.39 11.08 -3.46
N THR A 28 -1.32 11.49 -4.32
CA THR A 28 -1.44 10.96 -5.68
C THR A 28 -0.28 11.37 -6.56
N ASP A 29 0.13 12.64 -6.50
CA ASP A 29 1.29 13.14 -7.22
C ASP A 29 2.56 12.38 -6.77
N ARG A 30 2.72 12.18 -5.45
CA ARG A 30 3.82 11.38 -4.88
C ARG A 30 3.79 9.92 -5.34
N PHE A 31 2.62 9.29 -5.41
CA PHE A 31 2.51 7.92 -5.90
C PHE A 31 2.89 7.80 -7.37
N ASN A 32 2.52 8.77 -8.21
CA ASN A 32 2.91 8.80 -9.62
C ASN A 32 4.42 8.95 -9.81
N ASP A 33 5.09 9.72 -8.94
CA ASP A 33 6.56 9.80 -8.92
C ASP A 33 7.18 8.42 -8.64
N LEU A 34 6.66 7.71 -7.63
CA LEU A 34 7.12 6.34 -7.30
C LEU A 34 6.85 5.35 -8.44
N ARG A 35 5.67 5.43 -9.05
CA ARG A 35 5.32 4.58 -10.19
C ARG A 35 6.28 4.79 -11.37
N SER A 36 6.72 6.02 -11.58
CA SER A 36 7.73 6.35 -12.60
C SER A 36 9.11 5.74 -12.29
N CYS A 37 9.39 5.43 -11.02
CA CYS A 37 10.57 4.66 -10.59
C CYS A 37 10.37 3.13 -10.68
N GLY A 38 9.17 2.66 -11.02
CA GLY A 38 8.85 1.23 -11.19
C GLY A 38 8.65 0.45 -9.89
N GLN A 39 8.84 1.04 -8.71
CA GLN A 39 8.58 0.37 -7.43
C GLN A 39 8.40 1.39 -6.30
N GLY A 40 7.81 0.94 -5.19
CA GLY A 40 7.74 1.75 -3.99
C GLY A 40 6.87 1.16 -2.90
N TYR A 41 6.97 1.79 -1.73
CA TYR A 41 6.17 1.48 -0.56
C TYR A 41 5.50 2.75 -0.04
N VAL A 42 4.23 2.63 0.34
CA VAL A 42 3.38 3.73 0.81
C VAL A 42 2.61 3.26 2.03
N GLU A 43 2.61 4.05 3.10
CA GLU A 43 1.73 3.90 4.25
C GLU A 43 0.73 5.06 4.28
N VAL A 44 -0.54 4.76 4.55
CA VAL A 44 -1.58 5.77 4.68
C VAL A 44 -2.45 5.53 5.92
N ARG A 45 -2.80 6.62 6.59
CA ARG A 45 -3.75 6.59 7.71
C ARG A 45 -4.57 7.86 7.82
N SER A 46 -5.52 7.84 8.76
CA SER A 46 -6.34 9.00 9.09
C SER A 46 -5.54 10.02 9.91
N PRO A 47 -5.72 11.34 9.71
CA PRO A 47 -5.00 12.34 10.50
C PRO A 47 -5.28 12.33 12.01
N ASN A 48 -6.43 11.78 12.41
CA ASN A 48 -6.92 11.82 13.79
C ASN A 48 -6.84 10.45 14.49
N ARG A 49 -6.25 9.43 13.85
CA ARG A 49 -6.12 8.09 14.39
C ARG A 49 -4.83 7.44 13.90
N ASP A 50 -4.18 6.69 14.78
CA ASP A 50 -2.97 5.96 14.42
C ASP A 50 -3.31 4.70 13.61
N PHE A 51 -4.50 4.13 13.84
CA PHE A 51 -4.99 2.96 13.13
C PHE A 51 -6.42 3.14 12.58
N PRO A 52 -6.80 2.39 11.52
CA PRO A 52 -5.94 1.48 10.76
C PRO A 52 -4.90 2.22 9.88
N VAL A 53 -3.77 1.55 9.63
CA VAL A 53 -2.79 1.94 8.60
C VAL A 53 -2.94 0.98 7.43
N LEU A 54 -3.18 1.53 6.24
CA LEU A 54 -3.19 0.76 5.00
C LEU A 54 -1.84 0.96 4.32
N THR A 55 -1.22 -0.11 3.88
CA THR A 55 0.06 -0.04 3.15
C THR A 55 -0.09 -0.59 1.76
N LEU A 56 0.65 0.01 0.83
CA LEU A 56 0.76 -0.39 -0.56
C LEU A 56 2.23 -0.57 -0.89
N ALA A 57 2.60 -1.79 -1.23
CA ALA A 57 3.91 -2.15 -1.75
C ALA A 57 3.76 -2.54 -3.20
N PHE A 58 4.64 -2.08 -4.10
CA PHE A 58 4.55 -2.45 -5.50
C PHE A 58 5.91 -2.53 -6.19
N ARG A 59 5.95 -3.33 -7.24
CA ARG A 59 7.02 -3.40 -8.23
C ARG A 59 6.41 -3.73 -9.59
N ASP A 60 6.78 -2.93 -10.59
CA ASP A 60 6.20 -2.91 -11.92
C ASP A 60 4.67 -2.81 -11.82
N ASP A 61 3.94 -3.76 -12.41
CA ASP A 61 2.48 -3.80 -12.40
C ASP A 61 1.89 -4.58 -11.22
N HIS A 62 2.73 -5.11 -10.33
CA HIS A 62 2.29 -5.94 -9.20
C HIS A 62 2.33 -5.17 -7.89
N ALA A 63 1.27 -5.34 -7.09
CA ALA A 63 1.13 -4.71 -5.79
C ALA A 63 0.63 -5.67 -4.72
N VAL A 64 0.97 -5.38 -3.47
CA VAL A 64 0.49 -6.07 -2.27
C VAL A 64 -0.01 -5.01 -1.30
N VAL A 65 -1.18 -5.26 -0.71
CA VAL A 65 -1.82 -4.35 0.23
C VAL A 65 -1.88 -5.00 1.61
N HIS A 66 -1.33 -4.33 2.63
CA HIS A 66 -1.50 -4.73 4.02
C HIS A 66 -2.45 -3.77 4.75
N LEU A 67 -3.09 -4.30 5.78
CA LEU A 67 -3.85 -3.54 6.76
C LEU A 67 -3.31 -3.84 8.14
N MET A 68 -2.74 -2.83 8.79
CA MET A 68 -2.46 -2.86 10.21
C MET A 68 -3.69 -2.32 10.94
N SER A 69 -4.41 -3.20 11.64
CA SER A 69 -5.62 -2.83 12.37
C SER A 69 -5.32 -2.23 13.74
N ASP A 70 -4.18 -2.63 14.32
CA ASP A 70 -3.57 -2.10 15.53
C ASP A 70 -2.08 -2.48 15.54
N THR A 71 -1.41 -2.34 16.68
CA THR A 71 0.03 -2.63 16.85
C THR A 71 0.39 -4.11 16.69
N GLU A 72 -0.57 -5.02 16.81
CA GLU A 72 -0.33 -6.47 16.83
C GLU A 72 -0.93 -7.18 15.62
N ARG A 73 -2.01 -6.64 15.05
CA ARG A 73 -2.78 -7.31 13.98
C ARG A 73 -2.50 -6.71 12.61
N THR A 74 -1.92 -7.54 11.75
CA THR A 74 -1.71 -7.25 10.33
C THR A 74 -2.48 -8.26 9.46
N SER A 75 -3.08 -7.77 8.39
CA SER A 75 -3.78 -8.60 7.39
C SER A 75 -3.31 -8.27 5.98
N LEU A 76 -3.31 -9.28 5.12
CA LEU A 76 -3.11 -9.14 3.67
C LEU A 76 -4.46 -9.11 2.95
N LEU A 77 -4.56 -8.26 1.94
CA LEU A 77 -5.71 -8.29 1.03
C LEU A 77 -5.58 -9.46 0.05
N ALA A 78 -6.68 -10.17 -0.20
CA ALA A 78 -6.73 -11.19 -1.23
C ALA A 78 -6.44 -10.59 -2.62
N GLY A 79 -5.62 -11.31 -3.39
CA GLY A 79 -5.25 -10.96 -4.75
C GLY A 79 -6.44 -10.94 -5.71
N ASP A 80 -6.26 -10.29 -6.85
CA ASP A 80 -7.32 -10.13 -7.86
C ASP A 80 -7.32 -11.22 -8.94
N GLY A 81 -6.40 -12.17 -8.85
CA GLY A 81 -6.25 -13.28 -9.80
C GLY A 81 -5.47 -12.94 -11.07
N THR A 82 -4.87 -11.74 -11.15
CA THR A 82 -3.95 -11.37 -12.24
C THR A 82 -2.68 -12.23 -12.23
N VAL A 83 -2.22 -12.61 -11.05
CA VAL A 83 -1.07 -13.52 -10.84
C VAL A 83 -1.56 -14.90 -10.39
N PRO A 84 -1.12 -16.00 -11.02
CA PRO A 84 -1.47 -17.35 -10.57
C PRO A 84 -1.00 -17.62 -9.13
N SER A 85 -1.79 -18.34 -8.35
CA SER A 85 -1.53 -18.55 -6.91
C SER A 85 -0.22 -19.27 -6.57
N GLY A 86 0.36 -20.01 -7.51
CA GLY A 86 1.65 -20.69 -7.35
C GLY A 86 2.87 -19.84 -7.75
N VAL A 87 2.65 -18.64 -8.29
CA VAL A 87 3.72 -17.70 -8.68
C VAL A 87 4.08 -16.82 -7.50
N GLU A 88 5.37 -16.60 -7.33
CA GLU A 88 5.95 -15.72 -6.33
C GLU A 88 6.31 -14.38 -6.97
N VAL A 89 5.96 -13.30 -6.28
CA VAL A 89 6.25 -11.92 -6.67
C VAL A 89 6.97 -11.25 -5.52
N GLU A 90 8.04 -10.53 -5.85
CA GLU A 90 8.83 -9.79 -4.88
C GLU A 90 8.52 -8.29 -4.98
N VAL A 91 8.15 -7.69 -3.84
CA VAL A 91 7.87 -6.25 -3.73
C VAL A 91 8.66 -5.65 -2.56
N PRO A 92 9.01 -4.35 -2.62
CA PRO A 92 9.67 -3.67 -1.52
C PRO A 92 8.70 -3.40 -0.36
N ILE A 93 9.04 -3.90 0.82
CA ILE A 93 8.40 -3.56 2.09
C ILE A 93 9.40 -2.73 2.88
N MET A 94 9.15 -1.42 2.96
CA MET A 94 10.13 -0.45 3.45
C MET A 94 11.46 -0.57 2.67
N ASP A 95 12.55 -0.97 3.34
CA ASP A 95 13.88 -1.14 2.76
C ASP A 95 14.23 -2.61 2.43
N ASP A 96 13.33 -3.54 2.74
CA ASP A 96 13.52 -4.98 2.52
C ASP A 96 12.67 -5.49 1.36
N LEU A 97 13.09 -6.62 0.78
CA LEU A 97 12.34 -7.31 -0.26
C LEU A 97 11.58 -8.48 0.34
N ALA A 98 10.27 -8.50 0.12
CA ALA A 98 9.40 -9.57 0.61
C ALA A 98 8.72 -10.28 -0.57
N VAL A 99 8.64 -11.60 -0.44
CA VAL A 99 8.05 -12.49 -1.44
C VAL A 99 6.62 -12.84 -1.06
N PHE A 100 5.69 -12.59 -1.96
CA PHE A 100 4.27 -12.92 -1.82
C PHE A 100 3.82 -13.84 -2.94
N LYS A 101 2.90 -14.75 -2.60
CA LYS A 101 2.24 -15.61 -3.58
C LYS A 101 1.13 -14.84 -4.29
N GLY A 102 0.84 -15.22 -5.54
CA GLY A 102 -0.17 -14.57 -6.38
C GLY A 102 -1.57 -14.46 -5.78
N ASN A 103 -1.90 -15.26 -4.77
CA ASN A 103 -3.16 -15.14 -4.01
C ASN A 103 -3.27 -13.87 -3.14
N PHE A 104 -2.20 -13.06 -3.05
CA PHE A 104 -2.15 -11.77 -2.36
C PHE A 104 -1.65 -10.63 -3.27
N VAL A 105 -1.43 -10.91 -4.55
CA VAL A 105 -0.93 -9.93 -5.52
C VAL A 105 -2.12 -9.33 -6.28
N LEU A 106 -2.09 -8.02 -6.41
CA LEU A 106 -3.03 -7.23 -7.18
C LEU A 106 -2.31 -6.54 -8.34
N ASP A 107 -3.08 -6.16 -9.35
CA ASP A 107 -2.68 -5.12 -10.28
C ASP A 107 -2.49 -3.77 -9.53
N ILE A 108 -1.46 -3.02 -9.91
CA ILE A 108 -1.10 -1.75 -9.26
C ILE A 108 -2.20 -0.68 -9.37
N ASP A 109 -2.90 -0.57 -10.50
CA ASP A 109 -3.97 0.40 -10.67
C ASP A 109 -5.13 0.07 -9.73
N ARG A 110 -5.49 -1.20 -9.65
CA ARG A 110 -6.50 -1.68 -8.69
C ARG A 110 -6.08 -1.41 -7.25
N ALA A 111 -4.84 -1.73 -6.89
CA ALA A 111 -4.35 -1.53 -5.53
C ALA A 111 -4.35 -0.04 -5.15
N TRP A 112 -3.99 0.84 -6.09
CA TRP A 112 -4.03 2.28 -5.89
C TRP A 112 -5.46 2.83 -5.70
N ASP A 113 -6.42 2.32 -6.48
CA ASP A 113 -7.83 2.69 -6.30
C ASP A 113 -8.35 2.34 -4.91
N LEU A 114 -7.92 1.21 -4.33
CA LEU A 114 -8.25 0.84 -2.95
C LEU A 114 -7.65 1.79 -1.91
N VAL A 115 -6.40 2.25 -2.12
CA VAL A 115 -5.79 3.28 -1.27
C VAL A 115 -6.61 4.56 -1.34
N ARG A 116 -7.01 4.99 -2.54
CA ARG A 116 -7.85 6.18 -2.71
C ARG A 116 -9.19 6.03 -2.01
N ASP A 117 -9.88 4.90 -2.17
CA ASP A 117 -11.16 4.62 -1.52
C ASP A 117 -11.02 4.62 0.00
N PHE A 118 -9.94 4.06 0.53
CA PHE A 118 -9.62 4.11 1.96
C PHE A 118 -9.43 5.55 2.45
N THR A 119 -8.73 6.40 1.70
CA THR A 119 -8.53 7.81 2.09
C THR A 119 -9.84 8.60 2.13
N GLN A 120 -10.86 8.18 1.37
CA GLN A 120 -12.18 8.83 1.33
C GLN A 120 -13.12 8.29 2.39
N THR A 121 -13.22 6.96 2.51
CA THR A 121 -14.21 6.28 3.37
C THR A 121 -13.71 6.04 4.79
N ARG A 122 -12.39 5.97 4.98
CA ARG A 122 -11.72 5.57 6.24
C ARG A 122 -12.10 4.16 6.71
N ALA A 123 -12.62 3.33 5.82
CA ALA A 123 -13.08 1.99 6.13
C ALA A 123 -12.32 0.97 5.29
N ALA A 124 -11.63 0.03 5.96
CA ALA A 124 -10.90 -1.03 5.28
C ALA A 124 -11.76 -2.27 4.95
N GLY A 125 -12.81 -2.52 5.74
CA GLY A 125 -13.70 -3.68 5.55
C GLY A 125 -14.32 -3.79 4.15
N PRO A 126 -14.79 -2.70 3.53
CA PRO A 126 -15.36 -2.74 2.18
C PRO A 126 -14.35 -2.95 1.04
N LEU A 127 -13.03 -2.91 1.31
CA LEU A 127 -12.00 -2.95 0.27
C LEU A 127 -11.78 -4.36 -0.33
N GLY A 128 -12.21 -5.40 0.38
CA GLY A 128 -12.14 -6.78 -0.11
C GLY A 128 -12.00 -7.80 1.02
N GLU A 129 -11.50 -8.98 0.67
CA GLU A 129 -11.30 -10.08 1.62
C GLU A 129 -9.92 -9.98 2.26
N TRP A 130 -9.89 -9.91 3.59
CA TRP A 130 -8.66 -9.79 4.38
C TRP A 130 -8.28 -11.13 5.01
N ARG A 131 -6.99 -11.44 5.01
CA ARG A 131 -6.41 -12.61 5.68
C ARG A 131 -5.39 -12.15 6.71
N GLU A 132 -5.70 -12.38 7.99
CA GLU A 132 -4.79 -12.10 9.10
C GLU A 132 -3.56 -13.02 9.04
N LEU A 133 -2.38 -12.48 9.39
CA LEU A 133 -1.08 -13.17 9.37
C LEU A 133 -0.77 -13.90 10.68
#